data_AF-A0A516SAX1-F1
#
_entry.id   AF-A0A516SAX1-F1
#
_cell.length_a   1.000
_cell.length_b   1.000
_cell.length_c   1.000
_cell.angle_alpha   90.00
_cell.angle_beta   90.00
_cell.angle_gamma   90.00
#
_symmetry.space_group_name_H-M   'P 1'
#
loop_
_entity.id
_entity.type
_entity.pdbx_description
1 polymer ?
#
loop_
_entity_poly.entity_id
_entity_poly.type
_entity_poly.pdbx_seq_one_letter_code
_entity_poly.pdbx_strand_id
1 'polypeptide(L)'
;MAALIALAHIVGAIVVLIAFSVGVMMFATWVGERNRKAVLEEISLALGIPAEELDGAEHVSKLLQFGAERLSSELLRNRISDMCGWIQTAWGWLGPLLQVGVVLGVIWATIAVDVANGVNAWWIVGLALFFWIASLLFGFACKLLTGRVPGQARLTRKSLAEAVRRQRHVTVHSED
;
A
#
# COMPACT_ATOMS: atom_id res chain seq x y z
N MET A 1 29.52 30.99 3.24
CA MET A 1 29.89 29.58 3.45
C MET A 1 28.82 28.82 4.23
N ALA A 2 28.43 29.26 5.43
CA ALA A 2 27.38 28.61 6.24
C ALA A 2 26.04 28.41 5.51
N ALA A 3 25.56 29.41 4.75
CA ALA A 3 24.31 29.30 3.98
C ALA A 3 24.35 28.20 2.90
N LEU A 4 25.50 27.99 2.27
CA LEU A 4 25.68 26.91 1.28
C LEU A 4 25.65 25.54 1.96
N ILE A 5 26.21 25.41 3.16
CA ILE A 5 26.20 24.16 3.94
C ILE A 5 24.76 23.82 4.37
N ALA A 6 24.01 24.80 4.87
CA ALA A 6 22.60 24.59 5.23
C ALA A 6 21.75 24.20 4.02
N LEU A 7 21.95 24.88 2.88
CA LEU A 7 21.27 24.53 1.63
C LEU A 7 21.63 23.10 1.19
N ALA A 8 22.91 22.71 1.29
CA ALA A 8 23.35 21.35 0.97
C ALA A 8 22.70 20.30 1.88
N HIS A 9 22.48 20.58 3.17
CA HIS A 9 21.74 19.66 4.05
C HIS A 9 20.26 19.54 3.68
N ILE A 10 19.58 20.65 3.39
CA ILE A 10 18.17 20.63 3.01
C ILE A 10 17.99 19.87 1.68
N VAL A 11 18.74 20.26 0.65
CA VAL A 11 18.68 19.61 -0.66
C VAL A 11 19.12 18.16 -0.58
N GLY A 12 20.20 17.87 0.15
CA GLY A 12 20.70 16.51 0.36
C GLY A 12 19.68 15.60 1.04
N ALA A 13 19.01 16.07 2.09
CA ALA A 13 17.96 15.32 2.76
C ALA A 13 16.77 15.03 1.84
N ILE A 14 16.36 16.01 1.01
CA ILE A 14 15.28 15.83 0.03
C ILE A 14 15.67 14.78 -1.03
N VAL A 15 16.88 14.86 -1.58
CA VAL A 15 17.38 13.88 -2.57
C VAL A 15 17.40 12.47 -1.99
N VAL A 16 17.92 12.31 -0.77
CA VAL A 16 17.95 11.01 -0.08
C VAL A 16 16.53 10.50 0.19
N LEU A 17 15.61 11.38 0.61
CA LEU A 17 14.21 11.02 0.82
C LEU A 17 13.56 10.50 -0.47
N ILE A 18 13.76 11.20 -1.60
CA ILE A 18 13.24 10.77 -2.90
C ILE A 18 13.81 9.40 -3.30
N ALA A 19 15.13 9.23 -3.19
CA ALA A 19 15.77 7.95 -3.50
C ALA A 19 15.23 6.80 -2.63
N PHE A 20 15.05 7.07 -1.33
CA PHE A 20 14.44 6.12 -0.40
C PHE A 20 12.99 5.78 -0.79
N SER A 21 12.16 6.78 -1.09
CA SER A 21 10.76 6.57 -1.52
C SER A 21 10.65 5.75 -2.80
N VAL A 22 11.54 5.97 -3.78
CA VAL A 22 11.61 5.15 -4.99
C VAL A 22 11.95 3.70 -4.65
N GLY A 23 12.96 3.48 -3.79
CA GLY A 23 13.32 2.13 -3.33
C GLY A 23 12.17 1.43 -2.61
N VAL A 24 11.47 2.13 -1.72
CA VAL A 24 10.29 1.61 -1.01
C VAL A 24 9.16 1.26 -1.99
N MET A 25 8.91 2.10 -3.01
CA MET A 25 7.90 1.83 -4.03
C MET A 25 8.24 0.58 -4.84
N MET A 26 9.49 0.44 -5.30
CA MET A 26 9.93 -0.77 -6.03
C MET A 26 9.77 -2.02 -5.17
N PHE A 27 10.15 -1.95 -3.90
CA PHE A 27 9.98 -3.05 -2.95
C PHE A 27 8.50 -3.41 -2.76
N ALA A 28 7.62 -2.41 -2.61
CA ALA A 28 6.19 -2.62 -2.46
C ALA A 28 5.58 -3.29 -3.69
N THR A 29 5.97 -2.90 -4.90
CA THR A 29 5.54 -3.53 -6.16
C THR A 29 5.99 -4.99 -6.22
N TRP A 30 7.26 -5.27 -5.91
CA TRP A 30 7.79 -6.62 -5.89
C TRP A 30 7.08 -7.53 -4.89
N VAL A 31 6.82 -7.03 -3.67
CA VAL A 31 6.04 -7.76 -2.65
C VAL A 31 4.60 -7.97 -3.13
N GLY A 32 4.00 -6.98 -3.78
CA GLY A 32 2.65 -7.05 -4.35
C GLY A 32 2.53 -8.15 -5.40
N GLU A 33 3.48 -8.23 -6.33
CA GLU A 33 3.52 -9.28 -7.35
C GLU A 33 3.65 -10.68 -6.75
N ARG A 34 4.54 -10.86 -5.75
CA ARG A 34 4.69 -12.15 -5.07
C ARG A 34 3.43 -12.57 -4.33
N ASN A 35 2.81 -11.64 -3.60
CA ASN A 35 1.55 -11.94 -2.91
C ASN A 35 0.44 -12.27 -3.92
N ARG A 36 0.37 -11.57 -5.06
CA ARG A 36 -0.61 -11.86 -6.11
C ARG A 36 -0.46 -13.27 -6.65
N LYS A 37 0.77 -13.69 -6.97
CA LYS A 37 1.06 -15.06 -7.45
C LYS A 37 0.63 -16.11 -6.42
N ALA A 38 1.01 -15.94 -5.16
CA ALA A 38 0.64 -16.87 -4.08
C ALA A 38 -0.88 -16.99 -3.90
N VAL A 39 -1.62 -15.89 -4.05
CA VAL A 39 -3.09 -15.90 -3.98
C VAL A 39 -3.70 -16.61 -5.19
N LEU A 40 -3.17 -16.41 -6.40
CA LEU A 40 -3.64 -17.10 -7.59
C LEU A 40 -3.39 -18.61 -7.51
N GLU A 41 -2.23 -19.04 -7.02
CA GLU A 41 -1.93 -20.45 -6.77
C GLU A 41 -2.89 -21.06 -5.75
N GLU A 42 -3.21 -20.33 -4.66
CA GLU A 42 -4.16 -20.79 -3.66
C GLU A 42 -5.57 -20.97 -4.23
N ILE A 43 -6.01 -20.04 -5.08
CA ILE A 43 -7.30 -20.12 -5.77
C ILE A 43 -7.30 -21.29 -6.77
N SER A 44 -6.22 -21.43 -7.55
CA SER A 44 -6.03 -22.49 -8.53
C SER A 44 -6.15 -23.87 -7.88
N LEU A 45 -5.45 -24.09 -6.76
CA LEU A 45 -5.51 -25.34 -5.99
C LEU A 45 -6.90 -25.59 -5.41
N ALA A 46 -7.57 -24.55 -4.91
CA ALA A 46 -8.88 -24.69 -4.30
C ALA A 46 -10.00 -24.99 -5.31
N LEU A 47 -9.90 -24.45 -6.53
CA LEU A 47 -10.88 -24.63 -7.59
C LEU A 47 -10.55 -25.78 -8.55
N GLY A 48 -9.32 -26.31 -8.49
CA GLY A 48 -8.82 -27.31 -9.44
C GLY A 48 -8.65 -26.77 -10.86
N ILE A 49 -8.43 -25.47 -11.02
CA ILE A 49 -8.31 -24.78 -12.31
C ILE A 49 -6.87 -24.25 -12.42
N PRO A 50 -6.15 -24.48 -13.54
CA PRO A 50 -4.81 -23.92 -13.73
C PRO A 50 -4.79 -22.40 -13.55
N ALA A 51 -3.71 -21.86 -12.97
CA ALA A 51 -3.63 -20.44 -12.64
C ALA A 51 -3.73 -19.53 -13.89
N GLU A 52 -3.29 -20.04 -15.04
CA GLU A 52 -3.34 -19.38 -16.35
C GLU A 52 -4.75 -19.30 -16.93
N GLU A 53 -5.63 -20.20 -16.53
CA GLU A 53 -7.00 -20.32 -17.04
C GLU A 53 -8.04 -19.63 -16.14
N LEU A 54 -7.64 -19.18 -14.94
CA LEU A 54 -8.52 -18.51 -13.98
C LEU A 54 -9.22 -17.28 -14.55
N ASP A 55 -8.57 -16.52 -15.45
CA ASP A 55 -9.16 -15.31 -16.03
C ASP A 55 -10.16 -15.60 -17.18
N GLY A 56 -10.40 -16.88 -17.51
CA GLY A 56 -11.37 -17.30 -18.50
C GLY A 56 -12.82 -16.93 -18.12
N ALA A 57 -13.59 -16.42 -19.08
CA ALA A 57 -14.98 -15.99 -18.86
C ALA A 57 -15.89 -17.09 -18.24
N GLU A 58 -15.56 -18.36 -18.49
CA GLU A 58 -16.27 -19.53 -18.00
C GLU A 58 -16.06 -19.78 -16.49
N HIS A 59 -14.97 -19.28 -15.91
CA HIS A 59 -14.58 -19.56 -14.52
C HIS A 59 -14.85 -18.41 -13.55
N VAL A 60 -15.26 -17.25 -14.08
CA VAL A 60 -15.56 -16.04 -13.30
C VAL A 60 -16.65 -16.29 -12.25
N SER A 61 -17.67 -17.09 -12.56
CA SER A 61 -18.74 -17.42 -11.61
C SER A 61 -18.24 -18.23 -10.41
N LYS A 62 -17.36 -19.22 -10.66
CA LYS A 62 -16.72 -20.03 -9.61
C LYS A 62 -15.75 -19.20 -8.76
N LEU A 63 -14.99 -18.31 -9.40
CA LEU A 63 -14.14 -17.32 -8.73
C LEU A 63 -14.94 -16.38 -7.84
N LEU A 64 -16.10 -15.92 -8.33
CA LEU A 64 -17.02 -15.07 -7.57
C LEU A 64 -17.58 -15.78 -6.34
N GLN A 65 -18.01 -17.03 -6.49
CA GLN A 65 -18.53 -17.83 -5.39
C GLN A 65 -17.46 -18.12 -4.34
N PHE A 66 -16.26 -18.53 -4.77
CA PHE A 66 -15.11 -18.74 -3.89
C PHE A 66 -14.72 -17.45 -3.16
N GLY A 67 -14.69 -16.33 -3.88
CA GLY A 67 -14.44 -15.00 -3.31
C GLY A 67 -15.49 -14.62 -2.27
N ALA A 68 -16.78 -14.85 -2.56
CA ALA A 68 -17.88 -14.53 -1.66
C ALA A 68 -17.79 -15.35 -0.36
N GLU A 69 -17.54 -16.66 -0.42
CA GLU A 69 -17.43 -17.51 0.76
C GLU A 69 -16.20 -17.15 1.62
N ARG A 70 -15.03 -16.98 1.00
CA ARG A 70 -13.77 -16.75 1.76
C ARG A 70 -13.56 -15.31 2.20
N LEU A 71 -14.14 -14.35 1.49
CA LEU A 71 -13.95 -12.91 1.69
C LEU A 71 -15.23 -12.20 2.18
N SER A 72 -16.27 -12.96 2.57
CA SER A 72 -17.47 -12.40 3.18
C SER A 72 -17.13 -11.48 4.36
N SER A 73 -17.81 -10.34 4.44
CA SER A 73 -17.69 -9.41 5.56
C SER A 73 -18.18 -9.98 6.89
N GLU A 74 -18.89 -11.11 6.87
CA GLU A 74 -19.41 -11.75 8.08
C GLU A 74 -18.31 -12.48 8.87
N LEU A 75 -17.21 -12.84 8.20
CA LEU A 75 -16.05 -13.41 8.86
C LEU A 75 -15.34 -12.32 9.67
N LEU A 76 -15.29 -12.46 10.99
CA LEU A 76 -14.62 -11.52 11.90
C LEU A 76 -13.18 -11.21 11.48
N ARG A 77 -12.48 -12.22 10.97
CA ARG A 77 -11.12 -12.11 10.43
C ARG A 77 -11.01 -11.11 9.26
N ASN A 78 -12.08 -10.98 8.47
CA ASN A 78 -12.15 -10.08 7.32
C ASN A 78 -12.45 -8.64 7.76
N ARG A 79 -13.32 -8.47 8.76
CA ARG A 79 -13.56 -7.15 9.37
C ARG A 79 -12.30 -6.60 10.04
N ILE A 80 -11.55 -7.45 10.75
CA ILE A 80 -10.27 -7.06 11.35
C ILE A 80 -9.27 -6.67 10.26
N SER A 81 -9.15 -7.47 9.20
CA SER A 81 -8.29 -7.15 8.05
C SER A 81 -8.68 -5.82 7.36
N ASP A 82 -9.97 -5.49 7.31
CA ASP A 82 -10.46 -4.22 6.76
C ASP A 82 -10.11 -3.05 7.67
N MET A 83 -10.34 -3.17 8.98
CA MET A 83 -9.97 -2.15 9.98
C MET A 83 -8.47 -1.88 9.96
N CYS A 84 -7.64 -2.92 9.89
CA CYS A 84 -6.21 -2.79 9.71
C CYS A 84 -5.86 -2.02 8.42
N GLY A 85 -6.59 -2.26 7.33
CA GLY A 85 -6.43 -1.51 6.08
C GLY A 85 -6.74 -0.01 6.24
N TRP A 86 -7.78 0.34 6.99
CA TRP A 86 -8.10 1.74 7.30
C TRP A 86 -7.04 2.41 8.16
N ILE A 87 -6.60 1.74 9.22
CA ILE A 87 -5.54 2.22 10.11
C ILE A 87 -4.24 2.44 9.31
N GLN A 88 -3.87 1.47 8.47
CA GLN A 88 -2.67 1.60 7.65
C GLN A 88 -2.79 2.71 6.61
N THR A 89 -3.97 2.92 6.05
CA THR A 89 -4.20 4.06 5.13
C THR A 89 -4.01 5.37 5.87
N ALA A 90 -4.65 5.56 7.03
CA ALA A 90 -4.50 6.76 7.84
C ALA A 90 -3.03 6.99 8.27
N TRP A 91 -2.34 5.93 8.68
CA TRP A 91 -0.92 5.95 9.02
C TRP A 91 -0.05 6.35 7.82
N GLY A 92 -0.37 5.86 6.63
CA GLY A 92 0.30 6.20 5.38
C GLY A 92 0.14 7.67 4.99
N TRP A 93 -0.94 8.34 5.39
CA TRP A 93 -1.11 9.79 5.21
C TRP A 93 -0.39 10.62 6.28
N LEU A 94 -0.35 10.12 7.52
CA LEU A 94 0.27 10.82 8.64
C LEU A 94 1.77 11.06 8.43
N GLY A 95 2.49 10.07 7.89
CA GLY A 95 3.94 10.18 7.64
C GLY A 95 4.30 11.35 6.71
N PRO A 96 3.77 11.42 5.49
CA PRO A 96 3.99 12.53 4.56
C PRO A 96 3.57 13.89 5.13
N LEU A 97 2.44 13.98 5.85
CA LEU A 97 1.99 15.23 6.47
C LEU A 97 3.01 15.74 7.50
N LEU A 98 3.54 14.86 8.35
CA LEU A 98 4.59 15.21 9.30
C LEU A 98 5.89 15.61 8.61
N GLN A 99 6.29 14.92 7.54
CA GLN A 99 7.48 15.27 6.76
C GLN A 99 7.36 16.66 6.15
N VAL A 100 6.21 17.01 5.56
CA VAL A 100 5.95 18.37 5.04
C VAL A 100 6.06 19.40 6.15
N GLY A 101 5.47 19.13 7.32
CA GLY A 101 5.59 19.99 8.50
C GLY A 101 7.03 20.23 8.93
N VAL A 102 7.86 19.17 8.96
CA VAL A 102 9.29 19.28 9.29
C VAL A 102 10.05 20.09 8.25
N VAL A 103 9.83 19.87 6.94
CA VAL A 103 10.49 20.65 5.89
C VAL A 103 10.16 22.13 6.04
N LEU A 104 8.88 22.48 6.18
CA LEU A 104 8.45 23.87 6.34
C LEU A 104 9.03 24.50 7.62
N GLY A 105 9.01 23.75 8.73
CA GLY A 105 9.59 24.19 10.00
C GLY A 105 11.09 24.43 9.92
N VAL A 106 11.85 23.54 9.26
CA VAL A 106 13.30 23.69 9.07
C VAL A 106 13.61 24.88 8.16
N ILE A 107 12.88 25.05 7.05
CA ILE A 107 13.05 26.21 6.16
C ILE A 107 12.80 27.51 6.94
N TRP A 108 11.69 27.58 7.67
CA TRP A 108 11.37 28.74 8.50
C TRP A 108 12.46 29.02 9.54
N ALA A 109 12.89 28.01 10.33
CA ALA A 109 13.91 28.16 11.35
C ALA A 109 15.28 28.56 10.77
N THR A 110 15.61 28.08 9.57
CA THR A 110 16.84 28.44 8.87
C THR A 110 16.85 29.90 8.43
N ILE A 111 15.69 30.46 8.04
CA ILE A 111 15.56 31.86 7.60
C ILE A 111 15.38 32.81 8.80
N ALA A 112 14.55 32.43 9.77
CA ALA A 112 14.12 33.31 10.85
C ALA A 112 15.00 33.28 12.09
N VAL A 113 15.75 32.19 12.34
CA VAL A 113 16.53 31.99 13.57
C VAL A 113 18.02 31.89 13.28
N ASP A 114 18.45 30.79 12.65
CA ASP A 114 19.86 30.55 12.36
C ASP A 114 20.05 29.50 11.26
N VAL A 115 21.09 29.71 10.45
CA VAL A 115 21.49 28.87 9.32
C VAL A 115 21.91 27.47 9.78
N ALA A 116 22.40 27.31 11.03
CA ALA A 116 22.74 26.01 11.59
C ALA A 116 21.54 25.04 11.65
N ASN A 117 20.30 25.55 11.66
CA ASN A 117 19.10 24.72 11.68
C ASN A 117 18.91 23.87 10.41
N GLY A 118 19.63 24.15 9.32
CA GLY A 118 19.55 23.36 8.09
C GLY A 118 19.88 21.88 8.29
N VAL A 119 20.71 21.53 9.29
CA VAL A 119 21.03 20.13 9.63
C VAL A 119 19.79 19.35 10.09
N ASN A 120 18.78 20.03 10.64
CA ASN A 120 17.55 19.39 11.10
C ASN A 120 16.68 18.87 9.93
N ALA A 121 17.02 19.21 8.67
CA ALA A 121 16.35 18.63 7.51
C ALA A 121 16.45 17.09 7.47
N TRP A 122 17.50 16.51 8.03
CA TRP A 122 17.67 15.05 8.07
C TRP A 122 16.61 14.30 8.89
N TRP A 123 15.88 15.00 9.77
CA TRP A 123 14.73 14.41 10.47
C TRP A 123 13.67 13.85 9.51
N ILE A 124 13.54 14.41 8.30
CA ILE A 124 12.58 13.89 7.31
C ILE A 124 12.93 12.46 6.89
N VAL A 125 14.22 12.13 6.79
CA VAL A 125 14.71 10.80 6.43
C VAL A 125 14.49 9.83 7.60
N GLY A 126 14.79 10.27 8.83
CA GLY A 126 14.53 9.49 10.03
C GLY A 126 13.04 9.15 10.20
N LEU A 127 12.16 10.13 9.98
CA LEU A 127 10.71 9.92 9.96
C LEU A 127 10.30 8.95 8.86
N ALA A 128 10.82 9.10 7.63
CA ALA A 128 10.52 8.19 6.53
C ALA A 128 10.86 6.74 6.87
N LEU A 129 12.05 6.50 7.41
CA LEU A 129 12.49 5.17 7.84
C LEU A 129 11.59 4.62 8.95
N PHE A 130 11.27 5.43 9.96
CA PHE A 130 10.39 5.03 11.05
C PHE A 130 9.00 4.63 10.55
N PHE A 131 8.36 5.46 9.73
CA PHE A 131 7.04 5.18 9.18
C PHE A 131 7.06 3.94 8.29
N TRP A 132 8.12 3.73 7.52
CA TRP A 132 8.28 2.54 6.68
C TRP A 132 8.41 1.26 7.53
N ILE A 133 9.31 1.24 8.52
CA ILE A 133 9.51 0.07 9.40
C ILE A 133 8.23 -0.22 10.20
N ALA A 134 7.61 0.80 10.80
CA ALA A 134 6.35 0.64 11.52
C ALA A 134 5.25 0.06 10.63
N SER A 135 5.17 0.50 9.36
CA SER A 135 4.21 -0.04 8.40
C SER A 135 4.48 -1.50 8.05
N LEU A 136 5.75 -1.89 7.91
CA LEU A 136 6.13 -3.29 7.68
C LEU A 136 5.78 -4.18 8.87
N LEU A 137 6.12 -3.73 10.09
CA LEU A 137 5.81 -4.46 11.32
C LEU A 137 4.30 -4.60 11.52
N PHE A 138 3.55 -3.52 11.29
CA PHE A 138 2.10 -3.55 11.35
C PHE A 138 1.51 -4.51 10.31
N GLY A 139 1.96 -4.44 9.06
CA GLY A 139 1.53 -5.37 8.01
C GLY A 139 1.85 -6.83 8.34
N PHE A 140 3.02 -7.10 8.92
CA PHE A 140 3.40 -8.43 9.38
C PHE A 140 2.52 -8.90 10.54
N ALA A 141 2.26 -8.04 11.53
CA ALA A 141 1.37 -8.35 12.65
C ALA A 141 -0.05 -8.65 12.16
N CYS A 142 -0.58 -7.86 11.21
CA CYS A 142 -1.86 -8.13 10.58
C CYS A 142 -1.88 -9.47 9.85
N LYS A 143 -0.80 -9.79 9.11
CA LYS A 143 -0.64 -11.07 8.44
C LYS A 143 -0.56 -12.23 9.42
N LEU A 144 0.09 -12.07 10.57
CA LEU A 144 0.17 -13.09 11.60
C LEU A 144 -1.19 -13.32 12.27
N LEU A 145 -1.90 -12.24 12.62
CA LEU A 145 -3.18 -12.30 13.32
C LEU A 145 -4.34 -12.78 12.44
N THR A 146 -4.34 -12.37 11.18
CA THR A 146 -5.46 -12.62 10.25
C THR A 146 -5.09 -13.56 9.11
N GLY A 147 -3.86 -14.06 9.05
CA GLY A 147 -3.37 -14.85 7.91
C GLY A 147 -3.44 -14.12 6.56
N ARG A 148 -3.68 -12.80 6.54
CA ARG A 148 -3.95 -12.00 5.33
C ARG A 148 -3.26 -10.66 5.39
N VAL A 149 -2.93 -10.12 4.21
CA VAL A 149 -2.34 -8.80 4.09
C VAL A 149 -3.42 -7.75 4.39
N PRO A 150 -3.10 -6.66 5.11
CA PRO A 150 -4.05 -5.59 5.40
C PRO A 150 -4.72 -5.06 4.12
N GLY A 151 -6.06 -4.90 4.16
CA GLY A 151 -6.85 -4.42 3.02
C GLY A 151 -7.07 -5.41 1.86
N GLN A 152 -6.50 -6.61 1.90
CA GLN A 152 -6.64 -7.62 0.83
C GLN A 152 -8.11 -7.97 0.54
N ALA A 153 -8.91 -8.21 1.58
CA ALA A 153 -10.32 -8.57 1.40
C ALA A 153 -11.17 -7.45 0.77
N ARG A 154 -10.88 -6.19 1.09
CA ARG A 154 -11.52 -5.03 0.47
C ARG A 154 -11.11 -4.86 -0.99
N LEU A 155 -9.82 -5.00 -1.31
CA LEU A 155 -9.32 -4.89 -2.69
C LEU A 155 -9.92 -6.00 -3.57
N THR A 156 -9.93 -7.24 -3.08
CA THR A 156 -10.48 -8.36 -3.84
C THR A 156 -11.99 -8.21 -4.08
N ARG A 157 -12.77 -7.78 -3.07
CA ARG A 157 -14.20 -7.46 -3.26
C ARG A 157 -14.42 -6.36 -4.29
N LYS A 158 -13.58 -5.32 -4.31
CA LYS A 158 -13.66 -4.27 -5.32
C LYS A 158 -13.37 -4.81 -6.73
N SER A 159 -12.32 -5.62 -6.89
CA SER A 159 -12.00 -6.24 -8.18
C SER A 159 -13.10 -7.21 -8.66
N LEU A 160 -13.71 -7.97 -7.73
CA LEU A 160 -14.84 -8.87 -8.02
C LEU A 160 -16.07 -8.08 -8.47
N ALA A 161 -16.40 -6.97 -7.79
CA ALA A 161 -17.51 -6.11 -8.18
C ALA A 161 -17.29 -5.46 -9.55
N GLU A 162 -16.05 -5.08 -9.88
CA GLU A 162 -15.69 -4.56 -11.20
C GLU A 162 -15.79 -5.64 -12.30
N ALA A 163 -15.37 -6.87 -12.01
CA ALA A 163 -15.52 -8.00 -12.93
C ALA A 163 -17.00 -8.31 -13.25
N VAL A 164 -17.86 -8.33 -12.23
CA VAL A 164 -19.32 -8.50 -12.40
C VAL A 164 -19.92 -7.38 -13.25
N ARG A 165 -19.53 -6.13 -13.00
CA ARG A 165 -20.00 -4.99 -13.80
C ARG A 165 -19.57 -5.09 -15.27
N ARG A 166 -18.32 -5.52 -15.54
CA ARG A 166 -17.85 -5.74 -16.91
C ARG A 166 -18.63 -6.85 -17.61
N GLN A 167 -18.85 -7.98 -16.95
CA GLN A 167 -19.65 -9.07 -17.52
C GLN A 167 -21.08 -8.62 -17.85
N ARG A 168 -21.72 -7.89 -16.95
CA ARG A 168 -23.07 -7.34 -17.17
C ARG A 168 -23.13 -6.40 -18.38
N HIS A 169 -22.07 -5.62 -18.62
CA HIS A 169 -21.99 -4.73 -19.78
C HIS A 169 -21.78 -5.49 -21.10
N VAL A 170 -21.01 -6.58 -21.08
CA VAL A 170 -20.76 -7.42 -22.27
C VAL A 170 -22.03 -8.16 -22.69
N THR A 171 -22.79 -8.72 -21.74
CA THR A 171 -24.04 -9.43 -22.04
C THR A 171 -25.12 -8.51 -22.62
N VAL A 172 -25.19 -7.26 -22.16
CA VAL A 172 -26.18 -6.29 -22.67
C VAL A 172 -25.86 -5.82 -24.10
N HIS A 173 -24.59 -5.82 -24.51
CA HIS A 173 -24.20 -5.44 -25.88
C HIS A 173 -24.14 -6.60 -26.87
N SER A 174 -24.26 -7.86 -26.42
CA SER A 174 -24.38 -9.01 -27.32
C SER A 174 -25.82 -9.31 -27.76
N GLU A 175 -26.80 -8.59 -27.20
CA GLU A 175 -28.24 -8.74 -27.49
C GLU A 175 -28.80 -7.64 -28.42
N ASP A 176 -27.97 -6.67 -28.82
CA ASP A 176 -28.26 -5.63 -29.83
C ASP A 176 -27.60 -5.98 -31.18
#